data_AF-A0A956FAE2-F1
#
_entry.id   AF-A0A956FAE2-F1
#
_cell.length_a   1.000
_cell.length_b   1.000
_cell.length_c   1.000
_cell.angle_alpha   90.00
_cell.angle_beta   90.00
_cell.angle_gamma   90.00
#
_symmetry.space_group_name_H-M   'P 1'
#
loop_
_entity.id
_entity.type
_entity.pdbx_description
1 polymer ?
#
loop_
_entity_poly.entity_id
_entity_poly.type
_entity_poly.pdbx_seq_one_letter_code
_entity_poly.pdbx_strand_id
1 'polypeptide(L)'
;MRGSSVSCSLLVTLTLVGIGCVADDAPAETSPLTGIPFPTDGQGATNDDAMGGGETEEKLDVGGGSGGLPCAEGGDCGECVPSTHTPCDAGANDMIAALGLNCPGDAVVEVSSSGNPAAMSVRTGFGSTNTWAPREGSAFAVLGSGFTTDLDLETPFGDLDIDPTHCNDDLGAQYDHGTTLPSPIRTNDVSGDCSTTPSLLGTGDCSNTIQGQFNQGGSANDYTELRIVADVPITNNSVSYDFAFFSTEYPWYYGSPFNDMYIGWLESESWTGNISFDNAGNPISLNAGFLDFRDDSGSLPQLAGTCMRQHAGTTWLNSTAPVTPGETITLVLAVFDLSDSILDSYVFLDNFGWGCDGDDTPHTTPVG
;
A
#
# COMPACT_ATOMS: atom_id res chain seq x y z
N MET A 1 5.50 65.59 -29.53
CA MET A 1 4.38 65.68 -28.56
C MET A 1 3.38 64.59 -28.89
N ARG A 2 2.69 64.03 -27.88
CA ARG A 2 1.64 62.99 -27.99
C ARG A 2 2.07 61.70 -28.70
N GLY A 3 2.21 60.62 -27.93
CA GLY A 3 2.10 59.25 -28.44
C GLY A 3 0.70 58.70 -28.19
N SER A 4 0.44 57.49 -28.68
CA SER A 4 -0.76 56.70 -28.37
C SER A 4 -0.35 55.26 -28.08
N SER A 5 -0.41 54.87 -26.80
CA SER A 5 -0.28 53.48 -26.37
C SER A 5 -1.63 52.76 -26.56
N VAL A 6 -1.63 51.63 -27.27
CA VAL A 6 -2.82 50.75 -27.34
C VAL A 6 -2.80 49.83 -26.13
N SER A 7 -3.68 50.08 -25.15
CA SER A 7 -3.90 49.18 -24.01
C SER A 7 -5.05 48.23 -24.34
N CYS A 8 -4.77 46.93 -24.46
CA CYS A 8 -5.79 45.91 -24.71
C CYS A 8 -6.19 45.24 -23.39
N SER A 9 -7.11 45.87 -22.66
CA SER A 9 -7.61 45.32 -21.39
C SER A 9 -8.67 44.25 -21.66
N LEU A 10 -8.33 42.98 -21.39
CA LEU A 10 -9.27 41.87 -21.47
C LEU A 10 -10.26 41.95 -20.29
N LEU A 11 -11.52 42.30 -20.58
CA LEU A 11 -12.55 42.46 -19.56
C LEU A 11 -13.22 41.10 -19.26
N VAL A 12 -12.62 40.32 -18.37
CA VAL A 12 -13.24 39.07 -17.87
C VAL A 12 -14.39 39.43 -16.93
N THR A 13 -15.64 39.26 -17.40
CA THR A 13 -16.84 39.45 -16.59
C THR A 13 -17.07 38.24 -15.69
N LEU A 14 -16.72 38.37 -14.41
CA LEU A 14 -17.00 37.34 -13.40
C LEU A 14 -18.52 37.25 -13.13
N THR A 15 -19.17 36.20 -13.64
CA THR A 15 -20.60 35.96 -13.44
C THR A 15 -20.85 35.37 -12.05
N LEU A 16 -21.25 36.21 -11.11
CA LEU A 16 -21.51 35.80 -9.72
C LEU A 16 -22.80 34.99 -9.61
N VAL A 17 -22.70 33.66 -9.52
CA VAL A 17 -23.85 32.79 -9.20
C VAL A 17 -24.04 32.73 -7.69
N GLY A 18 -24.98 33.51 -7.17
CA GLY A 18 -25.35 33.48 -5.75
C GLY A 18 -26.28 32.30 -5.45
N ILE A 19 -25.83 31.38 -4.59
CA ILE A 19 -26.70 30.41 -3.92
C ILE A 19 -27.00 30.94 -2.52
N GLY A 20 -28.29 31.05 -2.18
CA GLY A 20 -28.74 31.66 -0.92
C GLY A 20 -28.63 30.71 0.26
N CYS A 21 -28.20 31.23 1.41
CA CYS A 21 -28.27 30.51 2.68
C CYS A 21 -29.74 30.42 3.14
N VAL A 22 -30.14 29.24 3.62
CA VAL A 22 -31.30 29.05 4.50
C VAL A 22 -30.77 28.46 5.79
N ALA A 23 -31.23 28.99 6.93
CA ALA A 23 -30.92 28.46 8.24
C ALA A 23 -32.20 27.89 8.85
N ASP A 24 -32.11 26.68 9.40
CA ASP A 24 -33.09 26.09 10.31
C ASP A 24 -32.38 25.80 11.64
N ASP A 25 -33.09 26.00 12.74
CA ASP A 25 -32.51 26.20 14.07
C ASP A 25 -32.92 25.11 15.07
N ALA A 26 -31.99 24.76 15.97
CA ALA A 26 -32.22 24.06 17.24
C ALA A 26 -32.73 22.58 17.23
N PRO A 27 -32.59 21.84 18.36
CA PRO A 27 -31.47 21.85 19.32
C PRO A 27 -30.93 20.43 19.63
N ALA A 28 -29.80 20.36 20.33
CA ALA A 28 -29.29 19.12 20.93
C ALA A 28 -29.97 18.83 22.28
N GLU A 29 -30.24 17.54 22.56
CA GLU A 29 -30.64 17.03 23.87
C GLU A 29 -29.70 15.91 24.31
N THR A 30 -29.16 16.03 25.52
CA THR A 30 -28.26 15.03 26.13
C THR A 30 -29.06 14.04 26.98
N SER A 31 -28.61 12.79 27.12
CA SER A 31 -29.17 11.89 28.14
C SER A 31 -28.10 10.99 28.78
N PRO A 32 -28.26 10.58 30.06
CA PRO A 32 -27.14 10.20 30.91
C PRO A 32 -27.00 8.69 31.17
N LEU A 33 -25.86 8.35 31.80
CA LEU A 33 -25.53 7.04 32.37
C LEU A 33 -26.35 6.66 33.63
N THR A 34 -26.24 5.38 33.98
CA THR A 34 -26.53 4.69 35.28
C THR A 34 -27.90 4.04 35.49
N GLY A 35 -27.90 2.84 36.11
CA GLY A 35 -29.10 2.17 36.63
C GLY A 35 -29.14 0.64 36.53
N ILE A 36 -28.33 -0.10 37.30
CA ILE A 36 -28.47 -1.58 37.45
C ILE A 36 -29.44 -1.90 38.60
N PRO A 37 -30.36 -2.87 38.41
CA PRO A 37 -30.61 -3.83 39.49
C PRO A 37 -30.79 -5.30 39.02
N PHE A 38 -30.03 -6.20 39.64
CA PHE A 38 -30.37 -7.62 39.86
C PHE A 38 -31.17 -7.75 41.17
N PRO A 39 -31.68 -8.94 41.56
CA PRO A 39 -32.36 -10.02 40.82
C PRO A 39 -33.73 -10.37 41.48
N THR A 40 -34.42 -11.45 41.07
CA THR A 40 -34.88 -12.56 41.97
C THR A 40 -35.65 -13.69 41.24
N ASP A 41 -35.32 -14.93 41.65
CA ASP A 41 -36.13 -16.14 41.87
C ASP A 41 -37.42 -16.48 41.06
N GLY A 42 -37.47 -17.73 40.58
CA GLY A 42 -38.69 -18.41 40.11
C GLY A 42 -38.47 -19.91 39.88
N GLN A 43 -38.82 -20.75 40.86
CA GLN A 43 -38.51 -22.19 40.86
C GLN A 43 -39.53 -23.07 40.11
N GLY A 44 -39.05 -24.18 39.53
CA GLY A 44 -39.84 -25.33 39.07
C GLY A 44 -38.89 -26.46 38.59
N ALA A 45 -38.51 -27.41 39.44
CA ALA A 45 -39.25 -28.65 39.73
C ALA A 45 -39.31 -29.58 38.48
N THR A 46 -38.41 -30.56 38.32
CA THR A 46 -38.43 -31.95 38.89
C THR A 46 -39.64 -32.77 38.42
N ASN A 47 -39.55 -34.05 38.02
CA ASN A 47 -38.49 -35.06 38.24
C ASN A 47 -38.67 -36.33 37.33
N ASP A 48 -37.81 -37.36 37.51
CA ASP A 48 -38.00 -38.79 37.15
C ASP A 48 -38.01 -39.16 35.64
N ASP A 49 -37.64 -40.34 35.09
CA ASP A 49 -36.88 -41.56 35.51
C ASP A 49 -36.41 -42.26 34.16
N ALA A 50 -35.61 -43.33 34.02
CA ALA A 50 -34.91 -44.24 34.94
C ALA A 50 -33.70 -44.95 34.25
N MET A 51 -32.77 -45.49 35.05
CA MET A 51 -31.99 -46.76 34.88
C MET A 51 -31.39 -47.21 33.52
N GLY A 52 -30.09 -47.55 33.52
CA GLY A 52 -29.47 -48.47 32.55
C GLY A 52 -27.96 -48.23 32.38
N GLY A 53 -27.12 -49.26 32.57
CA GLY A 53 -25.65 -49.15 32.41
C GLY A 53 -25.05 -50.35 31.67
N GLY A 54 -23.85 -50.19 31.13
CA GLY A 54 -23.12 -51.25 30.41
C GLY A 54 -21.96 -50.73 29.55
N GLU A 55 -20.74 -50.92 30.07
CA GLU A 55 -19.41 -51.06 29.43
C GLU A 55 -19.11 -50.51 28.01
N THR A 56 -18.03 -49.72 27.95
CA THR A 56 -17.00 -49.61 26.88
C THR A 56 -17.37 -49.84 25.41
N GLU A 57 -17.43 -48.74 24.64
CA GLU A 57 -16.73 -48.61 23.35
C GLU A 57 -16.15 -47.20 23.24
N GLU A 58 -14.85 -47.06 22.93
CA GLU A 58 -14.27 -45.77 22.53
C GLU A 58 -14.68 -45.46 21.09
N LYS A 59 -15.72 -44.64 20.93
CA LYS A 59 -16.15 -44.18 19.61
C LYS A 59 -15.34 -42.96 19.21
N LEU A 60 -14.33 -43.21 18.39
CA LEU A 60 -13.51 -42.19 17.75
C LEU A 60 -14.42 -41.31 16.87
N ASP A 61 -14.63 -40.07 17.30
CA ASP A 61 -15.50 -39.11 16.62
C ASP A 61 -14.76 -38.51 15.41
N VAL A 62 -15.00 -39.07 14.23
CA VAL A 62 -14.47 -38.53 12.97
C VAL A 62 -15.37 -37.38 12.52
N GLY A 63 -15.25 -36.25 13.23
CA GLY A 63 -15.86 -34.99 12.85
C GLY A 63 -15.38 -34.56 11.47
N GLY A 64 -16.31 -34.28 10.56
CA GLY A 64 -16.01 -33.94 9.16
C GLY A 64 -15.38 -32.56 9.02
N GLY A 65 -14.04 -32.51 9.01
CA GLY A 65 -13.27 -31.31 8.63
C GLY A 65 -13.42 -30.96 7.16
N SER A 66 -13.36 -29.66 6.84
CA SER A 66 -13.52 -29.13 5.48
C SER A 66 -12.21 -29.18 4.67
N GLY A 67 -12.35 -29.46 3.37
CA GLY A 67 -11.51 -28.88 2.30
C GLY A 67 -10.09 -29.40 2.10
N GLY A 68 -9.34 -29.68 3.16
CA GLY A 68 -7.92 -30.06 3.05
C GLY A 68 -7.71 -31.38 2.28
N LEU A 69 -6.77 -31.39 1.33
CA LEU A 69 -6.27 -32.63 0.73
C LEU A 69 -5.58 -33.47 1.82
N PRO A 70 -6.07 -34.68 2.15
CA PRO A 70 -5.41 -35.51 3.15
C PRO A 70 -4.09 -36.04 2.58
N CYS A 71 -2.95 -35.57 3.13
CA CYS A 71 -1.65 -36.08 2.71
C CYS A 71 -1.52 -37.58 3.04
N ALA A 72 -0.84 -38.32 2.18
CA ALA A 72 -0.77 -39.78 2.30
C ALA A 72 0.13 -40.21 3.48
N GLU A 73 -0.35 -41.16 4.28
CA GLU A 73 0.38 -41.79 5.40
C GLU A 73 1.83 -42.13 5.02
N GLY A 74 2.79 -41.43 5.65
CA GLY A 74 4.23 -41.64 5.46
C GLY A 74 4.93 -40.67 4.49
N GLY A 75 4.22 -39.67 3.94
CA GLY A 75 4.85 -38.50 3.33
C GLY A 75 5.30 -37.46 4.37
N ASP A 76 6.35 -36.71 4.06
CA ASP A 76 6.74 -35.50 4.81
C ASP A 76 5.81 -34.35 4.37
N CYS A 77 4.75 -34.10 5.12
CA CYS A 77 3.74 -33.11 4.76
C CYS A 77 4.27 -31.72 5.16
N GLY A 78 4.88 -31.03 4.18
CA GLY A 78 5.77 -29.89 4.36
C GLY A 78 5.39 -28.91 5.48
N GLU A 79 6.18 -28.93 6.55
CA GLU A 79 6.21 -27.86 7.55
C GLU A 79 6.61 -26.54 6.88
N CYS A 80 5.92 -25.45 7.18
CA CYS A 80 6.33 -24.14 6.69
C CYS A 80 7.62 -23.71 7.39
N VAL A 81 8.65 -23.41 6.62
CA VAL A 81 9.98 -23.02 7.11
C VAL A 81 10.28 -21.63 6.56
N PRO A 82 10.34 -20.58 7.39
CA PRO A 82 10.73 -19.24 6.94
C PRO A 82 12.08 -19.27 6.21
N SER A 83 12.16 -18.63 5.04
CA SER A 83 13.39 -18.65 4.25
C SER A 83 14.52 -17.89 4.96
N THR A 84 15.73 -18.44 4.93
CA THR A 84 16.92 -17.83 5.55
C THR A 84 17.64 -16.92 4.54
N HIS A 85 17.29 -15.64 4.52
CA HIS A 85 17.99 -14.63 3.72
C HIS A 85 19.34 -14.21 4.34
N THR A 86 20.21 -13.56 3.55
CA THR A 86 21.41 -12.85 4.04
C THR A 86 21.74 -11.68 3.09
N PRO A 87 21.63 -10.41 3.54
CA PRO A 87 21.79 -9.25 2.67
C PRO A 87 23.13 -9.16 1.96
N CYS A 88 23.09 -8.69 0.71
CA CYS A 88 24.22 -8.60 -0.21
C CYS A 88 24.39 -7.23 -0.88
N ASP A 89 23.54 -6.28 -0.50
CA ASP A 89 23.49 -4.88 -0.93
C ASP A 89 24.73 -4.05 -0.52
N ALA A 90 25.55 -4.57 0.41
CA ALA A 90 26.63 -3.86 1.10
C ALA A 90 27.66 -3.18 0.17
N GLY A 91 27.41 -1.91 -0.17
CA GLY A 91 28.23 -1.13 -1.10
C GLY A 91 27.93 -1.39 -2.59
N ALA A 92 26.83 -2.07 -2.90
CA ALA A 92 26.27 -2.19 -4.24
C ALA A 92 25.44 -0.94 -4.58
N ASN A 93 25.37 -0.61 -5.88
CA ASN A 93 24.39 0.32 -6.43
C ASN A 93 23.47 -0.49 -7.35
N ASP A 94 22.76 -1.44 -6.75
CA ASP A 94 21.89 -2.41 -7.41
C ASP A 94 20.57 -2.51 -6.63
N MET A 95 19.47 -2.11 -7.27
CA MET A 95 18.13 -2.08 -6.66
C MET A 95 17.57 -3.47 -6.39
N ILE A 96 18.08 -4.50 -7.06
CA ILE A 96 17.66 -5.88 -6.84
C ILE A 96 18.22 -6.34 -5.49
N ALA A 97 19.53 -6.17 -5.28
CA ALA A 97 20.18 -6.48 -4.02
C ALA A 97 19.66 -5.61 -2.85
N ALA A 98 19.40 -4.32 -3.09
CA ALA A 98 18.84 -3.39 -2.11
C ALA A 98 17.32 -3.56 -1.88
N LEU A 99 16.68 -4.58 -2.47
CA LEU A 99 15.32 -5.01 -2.14
C LEU A 99 15.31 -6.37 -1.40
N GLY A 100 16.49 -6.95 -1.11
CA GLY A 100 16.63 -8.30 -0.56
C GLY A 100 16.67 -9.42 -1.61
N LEU A 101 16.65 -9.08 -2.91
CA LEU A 101 16.52 -10.06 -4.00
C LEU A 101 17.87 -10.54 -4.56
N ASN A 102 17.88 -11.78 -5.04
CA ASN A 102 19.00 -12.41 -5.75
C ASN A 102 20.34 -12.47 -4.97
N CYS A 103 20.29 -12.47 -3.64
CA CYS A 103 21.49 -12.54 -2.81
C CYS A 103 22.13 -13.96 -2.77
N PRO A 104 23.45 -14.08 -2.46
CA PRO A 104 24.20 -15.33 -2.62
C PRO A 104 23.83 -16.47 -1.67
N GLY A 105 22.77 -17.20 -2.01
CA GLY A 105 22.23 -18.32 -1.25
C GLY A 105 20.74 -18.55 -1.52
N ASP A 106 20.05 -17.50 -1.96
CA ASP A 106 18.60 -17.46 -2.13
C ASP A 106 18.14 -18.05 -3.47
N ALA A 107 16.82 -18.17 -3.63
CA ALA A 107 16.20 -18.43 -4.93
C ALA A 107 16.43 -17.24 -5.88
N VAL A 108 16.82 -17.52 -7.13
CA VAL A 108 16.98 -16.48 -8.15
C VAL A 108 15.63 -16.16 -8.77
N VAL A 109 15.24 -14.88 -8.74
CA VAL A 109 14.01 -14.33 -9.31
C VAL A 109 14.33 -13.46 -10.53
N GLU A 110 13.41 -13.41 -11.50
CA GLU A 110 13.52 -12.51 -12.64
C GLU A 110 12.99 -11.12 -12.24
N VAL A 111 13.85 -10.09 -12.29
CA VAL A 111 13.45 -8.69 -12.03
C VAL A 111 13.62 -7.85 -13.28
N SER A 112 12.64 -7.00 -13.53
CA SER A 112 12.62 -6.00 -14.60
C SER A 112 12.06 -4.68 -14.08
N SER A 113 12.26 -3.60 -14.82
CA SER A 113 11.73 -2.27 -14.48
C SER A 113 11.21 -1.53 -15.72
N SER A 114 10.30 -0.59 -15.50
CA SER A 114 9.78 0.34 -16.51
C SER A 114 9.54 1.70 -15.85
N GLY A 115 9.63 2.78 -16.62
CA GLY A 115 9.66 4.16 -16.11
C GLY A 115 10.98 4.86 -16.43
N ASN A 116 11.21 6.03 -15.83
CA ASN A 116 12.42 6.82 -16.09
C ASN A 116 13.58 6.32 -15.20
N PRO A 117 14.78 6.02 -15.75
CA PRO A 117 15.94 5.65 -14.95
C PRO A 117 16.44 6.70 -13.96
N ALA A 118 16.02 7.98 -14.06
CA ALA A 118 16.27 9.00 -13.05
C ALA A 118 15.30 8.92 -11.84
N ALA A 119 14.12 8.32 -12.06
CA ALA A 119 13.12 8.04 -11.05
C ALA A 119 13.37 6.72 -10.30
N MET A 120 14.58 6.18 -10.40
CA MET A 120 15.01 4.89 -9.84
C MET A 120 16.39 5.03 -9.19
N SER A 121 16.54 4.67 -7.92
CA SER A 121 17.85 4.70 -7.25
C SER A 121 17.98 3.72 -6.07
N VAL A 122 19.16 3.71 -5.45
CA VAL A 122 19.51 2.97 -4.23
C VAL A 122 20.02 3.97 -3.20
N ARG A 123 19.52 3.92 -1.96
CA ARG A 123 19.88 4.87 -0.89
C ARG A 123 20.14 4.14 0.43
N THR A 124 21.03 4.70 1.25
CA THR A 124 21.44 4.12 2.55
C THR A 124 20.80 4.82 3.76
N GLY A 125 19.69 5.52 3.52
CA GLY A 125 19.07 6.44 4.47
C GLY A 125 18.37 7.62 3.79
N PHE A 126 17.51 8.32 4.51
CA PHE A 126 16.81 9.53 4.04
C PHE A 126 16.59 10.52 5.19
N GLY A 127 16.75 11.82 4.90
CA GLY A 127 16.57 12.88 5.88
C GLY A 127 17.72 13.00 6.90
N SER A 128 17.51 13.80 7.94
CA SER A 128 18.52 14.03 8.99
C SER A 128 18.48 13.01 10.15
N THR A 129 17.55 12.06 10.11
CA THR A 129 17.30 11.06 11.15
C THR A 129 17.44 9.63 10.61
N ASN A 130 17.56 8.65 11.51
CA ASN A 130 17.50 7.24 11.15
C ASN A 130 16.04 6.73 11.02
N THR A 131 15.07 7.60 10.68
CA THR A 131 13.64 7.23 10.61
C THR A 131 13.39 6.25 9.45
N TRP A 132 13.96 6.54 8.29
CA TRP A 132 14.04 5.60 7.16
C TRP A 132 15.48 5.13 6.99
N ALA A 133 16.03 4.54 8.05
CA ALA A 133 17.17 3.65 7.90
C ALA A 133 16.72 2.36 7.17
N PRO A 134 17.64 1.68 6.46
CA PRO A 134 17.38 0.35 5.87
C PRO A 134 16.81 -0.64 6.90
N ARG A 135 15.86 -1.45 6.44
CA ARG A 135 15.14 -2.49 7.18
C ARG A 135 15.99 -3.74 7.31
N GLU A 136 16.72 -4.08 6.26
CA GLU A 136 17.83 -5.01 6.31
C GLU A 136 19.10 -4.42 5.67
N GLY A 137 20.17 -5.24 5.59
CA GLY A 137 21.40 -4.87 4.87
C GLY A 137 22.02 -3.53 5.29
N SER A 138 22.14 -2.63 4.32
CA SER A 138 22.71 -1.29 4.43
C SER A 138 22.14 -0.26 3.44
N ALA A 139 21.24 -0.67 2.53
CA ALA A 139 20.63 0.16 1.51
C ALA A 139 19.24 -0.39 1.10
N PHE A 140 18.34 0.52 0.71
CA PHE A 140 17.02 0.24 0.15
C PHE A 140 16.90 0.73 -1.30
N ALA A 141 15.99 0.13 -2.07
CA ALA A 141 15.62 0.60 -3.40
C ALA A 141 14.62 1.77 -3.30
N VAL A 142 14.62 2.66 -4.30
CA VAL A 142 13.71 3.80 -4.40
C VAL A 142 13.13 3.91 -5.80
N LEU A 143 11.81 4.11 -5.86
CA LEU A 143 11.08 4.53 -7.05
C LEU A 143 10.42 5.90 -6.80
N GLY A 144 10.20 6.66 -7.85
CA GLY A 144 9.35 7.84 -7.82
C GLY A 144 8.55 7.99 -9.11
N SER A 145 7.54 8.86 -9.08
CA SER A 145 7.12 9.61 -10.27
C SER A 145 8.07 10.79 -10.54
N GLY A 146 8.88 11.19 -9.56
CA GLY A 146 9.89 12.23 -9.70
C GLY A 146 11.33 11.77 -9.88
N PHE A 147 12.25 12.72 -10.13
CA PHE A 147 13.69 12.42 -10.11
C PHE A 147 14.19 12.17 -8.68
N THR A 148 14.63 10.94 -8.40
CA THR A 148 15.08 10.53 -7.06
C THR A 148 16.34 11.26 -6.55
N THR A 149 16.97 12.11 -7.37
CA THR A 149 18.02 13.04 -6.95
C THR A 149 17.50 14.25 -6.16
N ASP A 150 16.26 14.68 -6.39
CA ASP A 150 15.71 15.87 -5.72
C ASP A 150 15.33 15.59 -4.26
N LEU A 151 15.21 14.31 -3.89
CA LEU A 151 15.14 13.86 -2.49
C LEU A 151 16.37 14.24 -1.63
N ASP A 152 17.47 14.74 -2.20
CA ASP A 152 18.63 15.30 -1.47
C ASP A 152 18.68 16.86 -1.51
N LEU A 153 17.69 17.52 -2.12
CA LEU A 153 17.62 18.98 -2.25
C LEU A 153 16.62 19.59 -1.27
N GLU A 154 17.09 20.35 -0.27
CA GLU A 154 16.18 21.01 0.67
C GLU A 154 15.33 22.09 -0.01
N THR A 155 14.00 21.94 0.10
CA THR A 155 12.99 22.90 -0.36
C THR A 155 13.32 24.32 0.15
N PRO A 156 13.20 25.39 -0.66
CA PRO A 156 13.43 26.76 -0.19
C PRO A 156 12.57 27.17 1.03
N PHE A 157 13.05 28.13 1.84
CA PHE A 157 12.24 28.64 2.95
C PHE A 157 11.16 29.61 2.44
N GLY A 158 9.89 29.30 2.72
CA GLY A 158 8.75 30.08 2.24
C GLY A 158 8.42 29.81 0.78
N ASP A 159 8.64 28.57 0.34
CA ASP A 159 8.21 28.03 -0.96
C ASP A 159 6.69 27.81 -1.00
N LEU A 160 6.15 27.27 -2.10
CA LEU A 160 4.72 27.03 -2.29
C LEU A 160 4.38 25.53 -2.33
N ASP A 161 3.57 25.05 -1.39
CA ASP A 161 3.12 23.65 -1.29
C ASP A 161 2.44 23.08 -2.55
N ILE A 162 1.93 23.95 -3.44
CA ILE A 162 1.21 23.60 -4.68
C ILE A 162 2.11 23.67 -5.93
N ASP A 163 3.32 24.21 -5.81
CA ASP A 163 4.27 24.49 -6.89
C ASP A 163 5.69 24.57 -6.26
N PRO A 164 6.19 23.47 -5.66
CA PRO A 164 7.46 23.48 -4.94
C PRO A 164 8.64 23.62 -5.90
N THR A 165 9.80 24.04 -5.39
CA THR A 165 11.00 24.26 -6.21
C THR A 165 11.78 22.96 -6.51
N HIS A 166 11.43 21.87 -5.82
CA HIS A 166 12.07 20.55 -5.89
C HIS A 166 11.03 19.46 -5.73
N CYS A 167 11.30 18.29 -6.31
CA CYS A 167 10.38 17.17 -6.36
C CYS A 167 9.05 17.53 -7.07
N ASN A 168 9.21 17.99 -8.32
CA ASN A 168 8.16 18.39 -9.27
C ASN A 168 8.60 18.15 -10.74
N ASP A 169 9.14 16.98 -11.03
CA ASP A 169 9.85 16.65 -12.28
C ASP A 169 9.04 15.75 -13.24
N ASP A 170 8.32 16.37 -14.19
CA ASP A 170 7.77 15.73 -15.41
C ASP A 170 8.83 14.83 -16.09
N LEU A 171 8.68 13.51 -15.95
CA LEU A 171 9.63 12.53 -16.52
C LEU A 171 9.51 12.46 -18.04
N GLY A 172 8.43 13.00 -18.59
CA GLY A 172 8.10 13.13 -19.99
C GLY A 172 7.07 12.10 -20.44
N ALA A 173 6.10 12.57 -21.23
CA ALA A 173 4.91 11.87 -21.77
C ALA A 173 5.12 10.57 -22.60
N GLN A 174 6.30 9.95 -22.54
CA GLN A 174 6.51 8.53 -22.83
C GLN A 174 6.23 7.62 -21.61
N TYR A 175 6.19 8.18 -20.40
CA TYR A 175 5.88 7.47 -19.15
C TYR A 175 4.41 7.64 -18.72
N ASP A 176 3.67 8.53 -19.40
CA ASP A 176 2.22 8.62 -19.28
C ASP A 176 1.56 7.34 -19.81
N HIS A 177 0.81 6.66 -18.95
CA HIS A 177 0.00 5.49 -19.34
C HIS A 177 -1.49 5.85 -19.44
N GLY A 178 -1.86 7.05 -18.97
CA GLY A 178 -3.18 7.63 -19.18
C GLY A 178 -4.26 6.81 -18.48
N THR A 179 -5.38 6.57 -19.16
CA THR A 179 -6.57 5.89 -18.59
C THR A 179 -6.40 4.38 -18.40
N THR A 180 -5.17 3.85 -18.39
CA THR A 180 -4.84 2.42 -18.29
C THR A 180 -3.51 2.22 -17.58
N LEU A 181 -3.40 1.20 -16.74
CA LEU A 181 -2.12 0.77 -16.15
C LEU A 181 -1.51 -0.40 -16.93
N PRO A 182 -0.19 -0.63 -16.85
CA PRO A 182 0.47 -1.78 -17.45
C PRO A 182 -0.07 -3.12 -16.92
N SER A 183 -0.16 -4.10 -17.80
CA SER A 183 -0.48 -5.48 -17.42
C SER A 183 0.58 -5.99 -16.41
N PRO A 184 0.18 -6.61 -15.28
CA PRO A 184 -1.10 -7.27 -15.06
C PRO A 184 -2.14 -6.41 -14.32
N ILE A 185 -1.79 -5.18 -13.92
CA ILE A 185 -2.61 -4.35 -13.04
C ILE A 185 -3.99 -4.07 -13.67
N ARG A 186 -5.05 -4.32 -12.90
CA ARG A 186 -6.43 -4.08 -13.31
C ARG A 186 -7.09 -3.10 -12.33
N THR A 187 -7.58 -1.99 -12.86
CA THR A 187 -8.29 -0.96 -12.11
C THR A 187 -9.78 -1.29 -11.91
N ASN A 188 -10.19 -2.55 -12.08
CA ASN A 188 -11.58 -2.97 -11.96
C ASN A 188 -11.85 -3.79 -10.71
N ASP A 189 -12.85 -3.36 -9.93
CA ASP A 189 -13.35 -4.10 -8.77
C ASP A 189 -13.84 -5.50 -9.14
N VAL A 190 -13.78 -6.39 -8.15
CA VAL A 190 -14.22 -7.79 -8.20
C VAL A 190 -15.44 -7.95 -7.31
N SER A 191 -16.59 -8.22 -7.92
CA SER A 191 -17.85 -8.42 -7.18
C SER A 191 -17.93 -9.81 -6.54
N GLY A 192 -17.39 -9.95 -5.33
CA GLY A 192 -17.47 -11.16 -4.52
C GLY A 192 -16.44 -11.13 -3.40
N ASP A 193 -15.97 -12.31 -3.00
CA ASP A 193 -14.85 -12.51 -2.09
C ASP A 193 -13.88 -13.50 -2.75
N CYS A 194 -12.66 -13.05 -3.05
CA CYS A 194 -11.65 -13.86 -3.73
C CYS A 194 -11.08 -14.96 -2.84
N SER A 195 -10.97 -14.74 -1.53
CA SER A 195 -10.39 -15.72 -0.59
C SER A 195 -11.18 -17.03 -0.56
N THR A 196 -12.51 -16.94 -0.72
CA THR A 196 -13.41 -18.11 -0.76
C THR A 196 -13.86 -18.52 -2.16
N THR A 197 -13.56 -17.74 -3.21
CA THR A 197 -14.07 -17.97 -4.57
C THR A 197 -12.96 -17.90 -5.64
N PRO A 198 -12.17 -18.98 -5.85
CA PRO A 198 -11.02 -18.98 -6.76
C PRO A 198 -11.31 -18.58 -8.21
N SER A 199 -12.56 -18.70 -8.69
CA SER A 199 -12.95 -18.24 -10.03
C SER A 199 -13.02 -16.72 -10.20
N LEU A 200 -12.75 -15.94 -9.15
CA LEU A 200 -12.64 -14.48 -9.17
C LEU A 200 -11.20 -13.98 -9.35
N LEU A 201 -10.20 -14.81 -9.07
CA LEU A 201 -8.79 -14.50 -9.29
C LEU A 201 -8.53 -14.21 -10.78
N GLY A 202 -7.63 -13.26 -11.07
CA GLY A 202 -7.38 -12.76 -12.43
C GLY A 202 -8.53 -11.97 -13.09
N THR A 203 -9.68 -11.75 -12.43
CA THR A 203 -10.81 -11.02 -13.04
C THR A 203 -10.78 -9.50 -12.80
N GLY A 204 -10.03 -9.03 -11.82
CA GLY A 204 -9.93 -7.63 -11.40
C GLY A 204 -8.99 -7.47 -10.20
N ASP A 205 -9.15 -6.37 -9.46
CA ASP A 205 -8.52 -6.14 -8.16
C ASP A 205 -9.36 -6.78 -7.03
N CYS A 206 -8.88 -7.89 -6.45
CA CYS A 206 -9.55 -8.54 -5.33
C CYS A 206 -9.60 -7.69 -4.04
N SER A 207 -8.77 -6.64 -3.91
CA SER A 207 -8.86 -5.72 -2.76
C SER A 207 -9.97 -4.67 -2.92
N ASN A 208 -10.42 -4.40 -4.15
CA ASN A 208 -11.31 -3.28 -4.49
C ASN A 208 -10.79 -1.90 -4.02
N THR A 209 -9.47 -1.72 -3.97
CA THR A 209 -8.83 -0.46 -3.51
C THR A 209 -8.56 0.49 -4.67
N ILE A 210 -8.26 -0.04 -5.87
CA ILE A 210 -7.77 0.77 -6.99
C ILE A 210 -8.90 1.51 -7.73
N GLN A 211 -10.07 0.89 -7.96
CA GLN A 211 -11.08 1.45 -8.87
C GLN A 211 -11.58 2.83 -8.41
N GLY A 212 -11.84 2.99 -7.12
CA GLY A 212 -12.38 4.23 -6.55
C GLY A 212 -11.44 5.41 -6.76
N GLN A 213 -10.14 5.22 -6.50
CA GLN A 213 -9.15 6.29 -6.62
C GLN A 213 -8.74 6.54 -8.07
N PHE A 214 -8.47 5.49 -8.86
CA PHE A 214 -8.06 5.63 -10.26
C PHE A 214 -9.11 6.35 -11.13
N ASN A 215 -10.40 6.11 -10.88
CA ASN A 215 -11.49 6.80 -11.58
C ASN A 215 -11.64 8.29 -11.21
N GLN A 216 -11.03 8.77 -10.13
CA GLN A 216 -11.20 10.15 -9.67
C GLN A 216 -10.24 11.12 -10.36
N GLY A 217 -8.93 10.80 -10.44
CA GLY A 217 -7.99 11.55 -11.26
C GLY A 217 -8.01 11.13 -12.74
N GLY A 218 -8.32 9.87 -13.04
CA GLY A 218 -8.64 9.40 -14.40
C GLY A 218 -7.46 9.05 -15.31
N SER A 219 -6.22 9.37 -14.91
CA SER A 219 -4.99 8.97 -15.61
C SER A 219 -3.85 8.69 -14.65
N ALA A 220 -2.97 7.74 -15.01
CA ALA A 220 -1.64 7.60 -14.46
C ALA A 220 -0.60 8.26 -15.38
N ASN A 221 0.20 9.16 -14.81
CA ASN A 221 1.29 9.85 -15.48
C ASN A 221 2.61 9.52 -14.76
N ASP A 222 3.75 9.77 -15.42
CA ASP A 222 5.09 9.55 -14.85
C ASP A 222 5.30 8.19 -14.14
N TYR A 223 4.80 7.13 -14.79
CA TYR A 223 4.72 5.80 -14.20
C TYR A 223 6.08 5.08 -14.09
N THR A 224 6.39 4.61 -12.88
CA THR A 224 7.62 3.87 -12.55
C THR A 224 7.29 2.57 -11.81
N GLU A 225 7.76 1.42 -12.31
CA GLU A 225 7.60 0.10 -11.70
C GLU A 225 8.91 -0.69 -11.53
N LEU A 226 8.97 -1.51 -10.48
CA LEU A 226 9.71 -2.77 -10.46
C LEU A 226 8.73 -3.93 -10.67
N ARG A 227 9.19 -4.97 -11.34
CA ARG A 227 8.41 -6.17 -11.63
C ARG A 227 9.25 -7.42 -11.38
N ILE A 228 8.75 -8.27 -10.50
CA ILE A 228 9.39 -9.48 -10.00
C ILE A 228 8.55 -10.68 -10.46
N VAL A 229 9.17 -11.64 -11.14
CA VAL A 229 8.58 -12.94 -11.47
C VAL A 229 9.40 -14.01 -10.75
N ALA A 230 8.74 -14.82 -9.92
CA ALA A 230 9.42 -15.66 -8.95
C ALA A 230 8.69 -16.98 -8.70
N ASP A 231 9.44 -18.08 -8.59
CA ASP A 231 8.93 -19.35 -8.09
C ASP A 231 8.91 -19.32 -6.55
N VAL A 232 7.74 -19.57 -5.96
CA VAL A 232 7.54 -19.59 -4.50
C VAL A 232 8.24 -20.81 -3.90
N PRO A 233 9.09 -20.66 -2.86
CA PRO A 233 9.72 -21.81 -2.20
C PRO A 233 8.67 -22.81 -1.69
N ILE A 234 8.94 -24.11 -1.87
CA ILE A 234 8.00 -25.19 -1.51
C ILE A 234 7.70 -25.31 0.00
N THR A 235 8.39 -24.52 0.83
CA THR A 235 8.24 -24.41 2.28
C THR A 235 7.66 -23.07 2.75
N ASN A 236 7.20 -22.19 1.85
CA ASN A 236 6.68 -20.86 2.18
C ASN A 236 5.30 -20.61 1.55
N ASN A 237 4.42 -19.93 2.27
CA ASN A 237 3.02 -19.65 1.89
C ASN A 237 2.68 -18.15 1.84
N SER A 238 3.69 -17.29 1.99
CA SER A 238 3.52 -15.83 2.01
C SER A 238 4.72 -15.15 1.36
N VAL A 239 4.43 -14.02 0.73
CA VAL A 239 5.41 -13.03 0.28
C VAL A 239 5.20 -11.76 1.09
N SER A 240 6.28 -11.09 1.48
CA SER A 240 6.22 -9.79 2.14
C SER A 240 7.36 -8.86 1.71
N TYR A 241 7.18 -7.56 1.94
CA TYR A 241 8.24 -6.55 1.80
C TYR A 241 7.92 -5.33 2.69
N ASP A 242 8.96 -4.59 3.06
CA ASP A 242 8.82 -3.29 3.73
C ASP A 242 8.86 -2.15 2.70
N PHE A 243 8.03 -1.12 2.90
CA PHE A 243 7.99 0.08 2.07
C PHE A 243 7.69 1.35 2.87
N ALA A 244 8.04 2.52 2.34
CA ALA A 244 7.62 3.82 2.89
C ALA A 244 7.24 4.77 1.76
N PHE A 245 6.07 5.41 1.86
CA PHE A 245 5.52 6.28 0.81
C PHE A 245 5.60 7.76 1.19
N PHE A 246 5.85 8.61 0.20
CA PHE A 246 6.00 10.06 0.32
C PHE A 246 5.30 10.76 -0.84
N SER A 247 4.71 11.93 -0.62
CA SER A 247 4.10 12.74 -1.68
C SER A 247 4.25 14.23 -1.39
N THR A 248 4.61 15.02 -2.40
CA THR A 248 4.67 16.49 -2.29
C THR A 248 3.29 17.15 -2.40
N GLU A 249 2.23 16.41 -2.74
CA GLU A 249 0.84 16.90 -2.71
C GLU A 249 0.36 17.35 -1.31
N TYR A 250 1.03 16.91 -0.24
CA TYR A 250 0.74 17.36 1.12
C TYR A 250 1.29 18.79 1.36
N PRO A 251 0.56 19.68 2.07
CA PRO A 251 -0.80 19.54 2.58
C PRO A 251 -1.92 19.82 1.57
N TRP A 252 -1.60 20.36 0.38
CA TRP A 252 -2.58 21.05 -0.47
C TRP A 252 -3.74 20.16 -0.97
N TYR A 253 -3.46 18.93 -1.39
CA TYR A 253 -4.47 17.98 -1.87
C TYR A 253 -4.93 16.97 -0.79
N TYR A 254 -4.50 17.13 0.47
CA TYR A 254 -4.90 16.21 1.54
C TYR A 254 -6.41 16.27 1.79
N GLY A 255 -7.08 15.11 1.71
CA GLY A 255 -8.54 15.00 1.75
C GLY A 255 -9.23 15.32 0.41
N SER A 256 -8.48 15.50 -0.68
CA SER A 256 -9.00 15.73 -2.03
C SER A 256 -9.08 14.44 -2.86
N PRO A 257 -9.87 14.40 -3.95
CA PRO A 257 -9.95 13.25 -4.86
C PRO A 257 -8.71 13.10 -5.74
N PHE A 258 -7.92 14.16 -5.91
CA PHE A 258 -6.58 14.10 -6.47
C PHE A 258 -5.66 13.57 -5.37
N ASN A 259 -5.01 12.45 -5.66
CA ASN A 259 -3.92 11.88 -4.89
C ASN A 259 -3.18 10.83 -5.72
N ASP A 260 -1.86 10.85 -5.65
CA ASP A 260 -0.94 9.89 -6.28
C ASP A 260 -1.09 8.51 -5.66
N MET A 261 -0.65 7.47 -6.37
CA MET A 261 -0.82 6.09 -5.90
C MET A 261 0.49 5.30 -5.90
N TYR A 262 0.70 4.56 -4.81
CA TYR A 262 1.54 3.38 -4.78
C TYR A 262 0.67 2.11 -4.84
N ILE A 263 1.04 1.17 -5.72
CA ILE A 263 0.38 -0.13 -5.88
C ILE A 263 1.43 -1.24 -5.78
N GLY A 264 1.23 -2.16 -4.83
CA GLY A 264 1.84 -3.48 -4.86
C GLY A 264 0.86 -4.48 -5.47
N TRP A 265 0.99 -4.82 -6.74
CA TRP A 265 0.07 -5.73 -7.44
C TRP A 265 0.62 -7.16 -7.51
N LEU A 266 -0.11 -8.12 -6.96
CA LEU A 266 0.22 -9.55 -7.01
C LEU A 266 -0.71 -10.29 -7.99
N GLU A 267 -0.15 -11.18 -8.81
CA GLU A 267 -0.85 -12.33 -9.43
C GLU A 267 -0.30 -13.65 -8.84
N SER A 268 -1.19 -14.43 -8.26
CA SER A 268 -0.97 -15.72 -7.57
C SER A 268 -2.24 -16.60 -7.66
N GLU A 269 -2.10 -17.92 -7.52
CA GLU A 269 -3.19 -18.87 -7.29
C GLU A 269 -3.94 -18.65 -5.97
N SER A 270 -3.36 -17.89 -5.02
CA SER A 270 -3.99 -17.49 -3.75
C SER A 270 -4.60 -16.08 -3.78
N TRP A 271 -4.04 -15.13 -4.56
CA TRP A 271 -4.54 -13.74 -4.63
C TRP A 271 -4.34 -13.09 -6.00
N THR A 272 -5.21 -12.15 -6.36
CA THR A 272 -4.98 -11.27 -7.52
C THR A 272 -5.48 -9.86 -7.25
N GLY A 273 -4.58 -8.89 -7.12
CA GLY A 273 -4.97 -7.52 -6.82
C GLY A 273 -3.87 -6.72 -6.13
N ASN A 274 -4.23 -5.55 -5.62
CA ASN A 274 -3.35 -4.81 -4.73
C ASN A 274 -3.13 -5.58 -3.42
N ILE A 275 -1.94 -5.44 -2.82
CA ILE A 275 -1.55 -5.97 -1.51
C ILE A 275 -1.05 -4.87 -0.55
N SER A 276 -0.95 -3.62 -1.02
CA SER A 276 -0.60 -2.44 -0.22
C SER A 276 -1.78 -1.46 -0.11
N PHE A 277 -2.47 -1.50 1.03
CA PHE A 277 -3.66 -0.69 1.32
C PHE A 277 -3.89 -0.59 2.83
N ASP A 278 -4.62 0.43 3.30
CA ASP A 278 -4.88 0.64 4.72
C ASP A 278 -6.03 -0.21 5.29
N ASN A 279 -6.17 -0.23 6.63
CA ASN A 279 -7.22 -0.99 7.32
C ASN A 279 -8.66 -0.50 7.06
N ALA A 280 -8.85 0.58 6.29
CA ALA A 280 -10.17 1.05 5.83
C ALA A 280 -10.44 0.70 4.35
N GLY A 281 -9.47 0.10 3.64
CA GLY A 281 -9.58 -0.25 2.23
C GLY A 281 -9.20 0.88 1.26
N ASN A 282 -8.47 1.90 1.73
CA ASN A 282 -7.89 2.89 0.83
C ASN A 282 -6.54 2.37 0.28
N PRO A 283 -6.21 2.58 -1.00
CA PRO A 283 -4.88 2.29 -1.52
C PRO A 283 -3.83 3.18 -0.84
N ILE A 284 -2.54 2.83 -0.96
CA ILE A 284 -1.47 3.73 -0.49
C ILE A 284 -1.44 4.98 -1.38
N SER A 285 -1.76 6.11 -0.76
CA SER A 285 -1.79 7.44 -1.34
C SER A 285 -1.70 8.49 -0.24
N LEU A 286 -1.71 9.77 -0.62
CA LEU A 286 -1.84 10.93 0.29
C LEU A 286 -2.98 10.80 1.32
N ASN A 287 -4.05 10.07 0.98
CA ASN A 287 -5.24 9.91 1.83
C ASN A 287 -5.24 8.64 2.71
N ALA A 288 -4.23 7.78 2.59
CA ALA A 288 -4.13 6.55 3.37
C ALA A 288 -3.95 6.81 4.88
N GLY A 289 -4.49 5.91 5.70
CA GLY A 289 -4.43 5.97 7.17
C GLY A 289 -3.04 5.85 7.81
N PHE A 290 -1.96 5.84 7.02
CA PHE A 290 -0.57 5.67 7.45
C PHE A 290 0.32 6.91 7.29
N LEU A 291 -0.25 8.05 6.86
CA LEU A 291 0.50 9.30 6.67
C LEU A 291 0.86 9.94 8.04
N ASP A 292 1.88 9.40 8.71
CA ASP A 292 2.30 9.76 10.07
C ASP A 292 3.17 11.03 10.13
N PHE A 293 4.07 11.22 9.16
CA PHE A 293 5.02 12.33 9.13
C PHE A 293 4.47 13.46 8.27
N ARG A 294 3.64 14.32 8.86
CA ARG A 294 3.04 15.50 8.23
C ARG A 294 3.74 16.77 8.70
N ASP A 295 4.37 17.51 7.80
CA ASP A 295 5.20 18.65 8.18
C ASP A 295 4.50 20.00 7.94
N ASP A 296 3.33 20.24 8.54
CA ASP A 296 2.51 21.48 8.44
C ASP A 296 3.24 22.82 8.75
N SER A 297 4.54 22.77 9.07
CA SER A 297 5.36 23.87 9.55
C SER A 297 6.77 23.94 8.93
N GLY A 298 7.14 23.00 8.06
CA GLY A 298 8.51 22.91 7.51
C GLY A 298 9.58 22.71 8.58
N SER A 299 9.29 21.94 9.64
CA SER A 299 10.15 21.79 10.83
C SER A 299 10.28 20.38 11.40
N LEU A 300 9.66 19.35 10.82
CA LEU A 300 9.90 17.96 11.21
C LEU A 300 11.37 17.57 10.97
N PRO A 301 12.15 17.17 12.01
CA PRO A 301 13.56 16.79 11.84
C PRO A 301 13.79 15.64 10.85
N GLN A 302 12.80 14.79 10.68
CA GLN A 302 12.81 13.67 9.74
C GLN A 302 12.92 14.14 8.29
N LEU A 303 12.14 15.15 7.88
CA LEU A 303 12.10 15.66 6.51
C LEU A 303 13.04 16.87 6.29
N ALA A 304 13.58 17.45 7.37
CA ALA A 304 14.55 18.54 7.31
C ALA A 304 15.79 18.19 6.47
N GLY A 305 16.12 19.07 5.51
CA GLY A 305 17.23 18.88 4.58
C GLY A 305 16.89 18.16 3.27
N THR A 306 15.60 17.93 2.97
CA THR A 306 15.12 17.19 1.77
C THR A 306 13.99 17.94 1.09
N CYS A 307 13.60 17.56 -0.14
CA CYS A 307 12.47 18.18 -0.84
C CYS A 307 11.13 17.95 -0.14
N MET A 308 11.03 16.89 0.68
CA MET A 308 9.83 16.54 1.43
C MET A 308 9.60 17.44 2.65
N ARG A 309 10.51 18.38 2.97
CA ARG A 309 10.30 19.31 4.09
C ARG A 309 9.12 20.22 3.76
N GLN A 310 8.19 20.34 4.71
CA GLN A 310 6.84 20.92 4.59
C GLN A 310 5.74 20.02 3.95
N HIS A 311 6.12 18.85 3.41
CA HIS A 311 5.23 17.88 2.79
C HIS A 311 4.99 16.69 3.73
N ALA A 312 4.75 15.47 3.22
CA ALA A 312 4.49 14.31 4.09
C ALA A 312 4.96 12.95 3.57
N GLY A 313 5.02 11.99 4.51
CA GLY A 313 5.23 10.57 4.21
C GLY A 313 4.80 9.64 5.35
N THR A 314 4.87 8.34 5.10
CA THR A 314 4.53 7.28 6.05
C THR A 314 5.74 6.90 6.92
N THR A 315 5.49 6.19 8.03
CA THR A 315 6.53 5.31 8.59
C THR A 315 6.83 4.15 7.64
N TRP A 316 7.85 3.34 7.93
CA TRP A 316 8.00 2.04 7.25
C TRP A 316 6.75 1.18 7.54
N LEU A 317 6.18 0.62 6.48
CA LEU A 317 5.03 -0.28 6.47
C LEU A 317 5.47 -1.64 5.91
N ASN A 318 4.98 -2.74 6.46
CA ASN A 318 5.13 -4.06 5.84
C ASN A 318 3.82 -4.42 5.13
N SER A 319 3.89 -4.86 3.87
CA SER A 319 2.81 -5.59 3.21
C SER A 319 3.13 -7.07 3.21
N THR A 320 2.16 -7.90 3.62
CA THR A 320 2.23 -9.37 3.57
C THR A 320 1.01 -9.92 2.81
N ALA A 321 1.22 -10.93 1.97
CA ALA A 321 0.17 -11.55 1.15
C ALA A 321 0.34 -13.07 1.02
N PRO A 322 -0.76 -13.85 0.92
CA PRO A 322 -0.69 -15.30 0.71
C PRO A 322 -0.22 -15.66 -0.70
N VAL A 323 0.53 -16.76 -0.80
CA VAL A 323 0.95 -17.41 -2.04
C VAL A 323 0.96 -18.94 -1.88
N THR A 324 0.85 -19.66 -2.98
CA THR A 324 0.82 -21.13 -3.01
C THR A 324 2.24 -21.70 -3.10
N PRO A 325 2.69 -22.59 -2.20
CA PRO A 325 4.04 -23.15 -2.24
C PRO A 325 4.34 -23.86 -3.57
N GLY A 326 5.37 -23.42 -4.30
CA GLY A 326 5.77 -23.97 -5.59
C GLY A 326 5.03 -23.44 -6.82
N GLU A 327 4.21 -22.38 -6.71
CA GLU A 327 3.70 -21.65 -7.88
C GLU A 327 4.75 -20.66 -8.45
N THR A 328 4.47 -20.07 -9.62
CA THR A 328 5.19 -18.90 -10.13
C THR A 328 4.31 -17.66 -10.01
N ILE A 329 4.68 -16.69 -9.17
CA ILE A 329 3.95 -15.42 -9.00
C ILE A 329 4.48 -14.31 -9.91
N THR A 330 3.68 -13.26 -10.10
CA THR A 330 4.15 -11.94 -10.57
C THR A 330 3.78 -10.88 -9.55
N LEU A 331 4.77 -10.13 -9.06
CA LEU A 331 4.60 -8.96 -8.19
C LEU A 331 5.09 -7.71 -8.91
N VAL A 332 4.26 -6.67 -8.98
CA VAL A 332 4.61 -5.35 -9.54
C VAL A 332 4.52 -4.31 -8.43
N LEU A 333 5.60 -3.57 -8.21
CA LEU A 333 5.70 -2.50 -7.22
C LEU A 333 5.79 -1.18 -8.01
N ALA A 334 4.72 -0.37 -8.00
CA ALA A 334 4.58 0.76 -8.91
C ALA A 334 4.13 2.05 -8.20
N VAL A 335 4.70 3.18 -8.61
CA VAL A 335 4.33 4.54 -8.19
C VAL A 335 4.09 5.40 -9.43
N PHE A 336 3.09 6.29 -9.36
CA PHE A 336 2.69 7.18 -10.46
C PHE A 336 1.84 8.35 -9.95
N ASP A 337 1.92 9.48 -10.66
CA ASP A 337 1.08 10.65 -10.42
C ASP A 337 -0.33 10.40 -10.96
N LEU A 338 -1.34 10.99 -10.31
CA LEU A 338 -2.75 10.79 -10.68
C LEU A 338 -3.44 12.09 -11.12
N SER A 339 -4.01 12.07 -12.33
CA SER A 339 -4.58 13.22 -13.06
C SER A 339 -3.56 14.10 -13.79
N ASP A 340 -2.54 14.64 -13.11
CA ASP A 340 -1.43 15.38 -13.75
C ASP A 340 -0.05 14.81 -13.40
N SER A 341 1.01 15.61 -13.50
CA SER A 341 2.42 15.20 -13.69
C SER A 341 3.34 16.31 -13.16
N ILE A 342 3.10 16.72 -11.91
CA ILE A 342 3.54 18.02 -11.37
C ILE A 342 4.08 17.90 -9.93
N LEU A 343 3.63 16.95 -9.13
CA LEU A 343 3.96 16.88 -7.70
C LEU A 343 4.42 15.47 -7.34
N ASP A 344 5.73 15.30 -7.22
CA ASP A 344 6.31 13.97 -7.17
C ASP A 344 5.90 13.19 -5.92
N SER A 345 5.63 11.91 -6.15
CA SER A 345 5.50 10.87 -5.14
C SER A 345 6.64 9.86 -5.22
N TYR A 346 7.02 9.30 -4.06
CA TYR A 346 8.15 8.39 -3.93
C TYR A 346 7.80 7.21 -3.03
N VAL A 347 8.37 6.04 -3.36
CA VAL A 347 8.32 4.86 -2.50
C VAL A 347 9.72 4.28 -2.29
N PHE A 348 10.07 4.05 -1.03
CA PHE A 348 11.25 3.26 -0.65
C PHE A 348 10.81 1.81 -0.48
N LEU A 349 11.63 0.85 -0.91
CA LEU A 349 11.33 -0.58 -0.96
C LEU A 349 12.53 -1.38 -0.44
N ASP A 350 12.30 -2.30 0.50
CA ASP A 350 13.34 -3.02 1.25
C ASP A 350 12.80 -4.37 1.78
N ASN A 351 13.67 -5.25 2.29
CA ASN A 351 13.30 -6.42 3.12
C ASN A 351 12.25 -7.35 2.47
N PHE A 352 12.45 -7.73 1.19
CA PHE A 352 11.61 -8.74 0.54
C PHE A 352 11.83 -10.12 1.16
N GLY A 353 10.76 -10.81 1.56
CA GLY A 353 10.83 -12.09 2.26
C GLY A 353 9.82 -13.14 1.79
N TRP A 354 10.21 -14.41 1.95
CA TRP A 354 9.31 -15.57 1.88
C TRP A 354 9.00 -16.06 3.29
N GLY A 355 7.74 -15.93 3.72
CA GLY A 355 7.30 -16.10 5.11
C GLY A 355 6.52 -17.38 5.38
N CYS A 356 5.90 -17.42 6.57
CA CYS A 356 4.91 -18.43 6.95
C CYS A 356 3.55 -17.85 7.36
N ASP A 357 3.40 -16.53 7.19
CA ASP A 357 2.30 -15.69 7.66
C ASP A 357 1.26 -15.46 6.54
N GLY A 358 1.01 -16.52 5.76
CA GLY A 358 0.02 -16.55 4.67
C GLY A 358 -1.41 -16.62 5.19
N ASP A 359 -1.94 -15.48 5.63
CA ASP A 359 -3.37 -15.28 5.93
C ASP A 359 -4.23 -15.33 4.65
N ASP A 360 -5.53 -15.66 4.78
CA ASP A 360 -6.49 -15.75 3.66
C ASP A 360 -6.63 -14.47 2.79
N THR A 361 -6.14 -13.32 3.28
CA THR A 361 -6.16 -12.02 2.58
C THR A 361 -4.90 -11.21 2.90
N PRO A 362 -4.36 -10.43 1.94
CA PRO A 362 -3.25 -9.51 2.21
C PRO A 362 -3.58 -8.47 3.27
N HIS A 363 -2.53 -7.97 3.93
CA HIS A 363 -2.63 -6.86 4.87
C HIS A 363 -1.38 -5.98 4.83
N THR A 364 -1.54 -4.73 5.28
CA THR A 364 -0.43 -3.79 5.48
C THR A 364 -0.43 -3.29 6.93
N THR A 365 0.74 -3.21 7.57
CA THR A 365 0.88 -2.72 8.95
C THR A 365 2.14 -1.87 9.15
N PRO A 366 2.13 -0.89 10.07
CA PRO A 366 3.34 -0.16 10.46
C PRO A 366 4.38 -1.06 11.12
N VAL A 367 5.64 -0.93 10.69
CA VAL A 367 6.76 -1.70 11.25
C VAL A 367 7.29 -1.04 12.52
N GLY A 368 7.53 -1.85 13.56
CA GLY A 368 7.98 -1.42 14.89
C GLY A 368 9.50 -1.34 15.10
#